data_AF-A0A3A8IBU1-F1
#
_entry.id   AF-A0A3A8IBU1-F1
#
_cell.length_a   1.000
_cell.length_b   1.000
_cell.length_c   1.000
_cell.angle_alpha   90.00
_cell.angle_beta   90.00
_cell.angle_gamma   90.00
#
_symmetry.space_group_name_H-M   'P 1'
#
loop_
_entity.id
_entity.type
_entity.pdbx_description
1 polymer ?
#
loop_
_entity_poly.entity_id
_entity_poly.type
_entity_poly.pdbx_seq_one_letter_code
_entity_poly.pdbx_strand_id
1 'polypeptide(L)'
;MKIHTCAHLLTLSAFLAVGCHSPVDDAGSTVPEACEATPPVVAPQKTDILFVIDNSSSMQEEQQGIATELPAFLAAFKAGSGVAQEFRVGVITTSVYQRLTVGDGSDSIRSYPDQEGRLQPVKDEAGQPTLERFIDSSDPLLLDKFQRLVAQGTTGSGQETPFEAVRLAVDSPLTRQPLEEGGNAGFLRDGARLLVVVVSDEEDCSSTVRPPPVALGQDPAVDACSSQADKLTSVEEYYRIFQNLHDGRGASREVLWATIGPVSLTDKRAEAVTEVVGGKTYVRNVDCPTSYGPGYRQSALAQAFDSTRANLDSICKSNYQQTLVDIAELATVAQSVDVVNLPDPRLAVVYVTRADGSVQTCTVANGDIRYEPSGDDRSARLFFLGPCLRRVGDTKVEVKVLCAG
;
A
#
# COMPACT_ATOMS: atom_id res chain seq x y z
N MET A 1 -10.71 54.80 -83.51
CA MET A 1 -11.22 54.39 -82.18
C MET A 1 -10.42 53.18 -81.71
N LYS A 2 -9.98 53.17 -80.44
CA LYS A 2 -9.19 52.13 -79.71
C LYS A 2 -7.68 52.16 -80.03
N ILE A 3 -6.81 52.81 -79.26
CA ILE A 3 -6.36 52.70 -77.83
C ILE A 3 -5.40 51.51 -77.59
N HIS A 4 -4.18 51.85 -77.13
CA HIS A 4 -3.11 51.00 -76.61
C HIS A 4 -3.51 50.24 -75.34
N THR A 5 -2.96 49.04 -75.12
CA THR A 5 -2.40 48.68 -73.79
C THR A 5 -1.45 47.47 -73.80
N CYS A 6 -0.46 47.60 -72.91
CA CYS A 6 0.59 46.69 -72.50
C CYS A 6 0.03 45.40 -71.85
N ALA A 7 0.69 44.25 -72.05
CA ALA A 7 0.47 43.06 -71.24
C ALA A 7 1.80 42.60 -70.65
N HIS A 8 2.02 42.97 -69.39
CA HIS A 8 3.06 42.44 -68.52
C HIS A 8 2.83 40.94 -68.30
N LEU A 9 3.84 40.12 -68.60
CA LEU A 9 3.93 38.77 -68.05
C LEU A 9 4.34 38.91 -66.57
N LEU A 10 3.36 38.87 -65.69
CA LEU A 10 3.54 38.69 -64.26
C LEU A 10 4.00 37.24 -64.01
N THR A 11 5.25 37.09 -63.59
CA THR A 11 5.75 35.89 -62.92
C THR A 11 4.93 35.68 -61.65
N LEU A 12 4.06 34.68 -61.65
CA LEU A 12 3.36 34.21 -60.47
C LEU A 12 4.37 33.46 -59.60
N SER A 13 4.96 34.14 -58.62
CA SER A 13 5.70 33.51 -57.54
C SER A 13 4.72 32.62 -56.77
N ALA A 14 4.71 31.33 -57.09
CA ALA A 14 4.07 30.32 -56.26
C ALA A 14 4.82 30.28 -54.93
N PHE A 15 4.37 31.09 -53.97
CA PHE A 15 4.59 30.81 -52.57
C PHE A 15 3.89 29.48 -52.29
N LEU A 16 4.64 28.37 -52.35
CA LEU A 16 4.33 27.22 -51.52
C LEU A 16 4.32 27.75 -50.10
N ALA A 17 3.13 28.09 -49.62
CA ALA A 17 2.84 28.04 -48.21
C ALA A 17 3.08 26.58 -47.83
N VAL A 18 4.31 26.28 -47.42
CA VAL A 18 4.56 25.20 -46.47
C VAL A 18 3.88 25.71 -45.20
N GLY A 19 2.54 25.57 -45.15
CA GLY A 19 1.80 25.77 -43.93
C GLY A 19 2.45 24.85 -42.92
N CYS A 20 2.94 25.40 -41.83
CA CYS A 20 3.42 24.60 -40.71
C CYS A 20 2.26 23.67 -40.34
N HIS A 21 2.38 22.40 -40.71
CA HIS A 21 1.41 21.39 -40.35
C HIS A 21 1.72 21.05 -38.90
N SER A 22 0.83 21.46 -38.01
CA SER A 22 0.99 21.14 -36.60
C SER A 22 0.63 19.67 -36.40
N PRO A 23 1.44 18.89 -35.66
CA PRO A 23 1.07 17.54 -35.27
C PRO A 23 -0.27 17.48 -34.51
N VAL A 24 -0.77 18.60 -33.98
CA VAL A 24 -2.09 18.70 -33.33
C VAL A 24 -3.23 18.52 -34.35
N ASP A 25 -3.01 18.96 -35.59
CA ASP A 25 -4.03 18.95 -36.66
C ASP A 25 -4.19 17.58 -37.32
N ASP A 26 -3.32 16.62 -36.99
CA ASP A 26 -3.37 15.26 -37.52
C ASP A 26 -4.60 14.50 -37.00
N ALA A 27 -5.29 13.81 -37.91
CA ALA A 27 -6.41 12.96 -37.55
C ALA A 27 -5.94 11.84 -36.59
N GLY A 28 -6.42 11.89 -35.34
CA GLY A 28 -6.03 10.95 -34.29
C GLY A 28 -4.84 11.38 -33.44
N SER A 29 -4.36 12.63 -33.59
CA SER A 29 -3.34 13.18 -32.71
C SER A 29 -3.82 13.28 -31.26
N THR A 30 -2.94 12.89 -30.34
CA THR A 30 -3.13 13.05 -28.89
C THR A 30 -2.25 14.13 -28.30
N VAL A 31 -1.51 14.89 -29.12
CA VAL A 31 -0.57 15.91 -28.65
C VAL A 31 -1.34 17.18 -28.26
N PRO A 32 -1.22 17.68 -27.02
CA PRO A 32 -1.83 18.95 -26.62
C PRO A 32 -1.29 20.13 -27.42
N GLU A 33 -2.13 21.13 -27.71
CA GLU A 33 -1.76 22.35 -28.46
C GLU A 33 -0.80 23.26 -27.69
N ALA A 34 -0.84 23.23 -26.35
CA ALA A 34 0.06 23.98 -25.48
C ALA A 34 0.37 23.20 -24.18
N CYS A 35 1.58 23.40 -23.65
CA CYS A 35 1.92 22.92 -22.31
C CYS A 35 1.41 23.91 -21.25
N GLU A 36 0.37 23.53 -20.51
CA GLU A 36 -0.04 24.26 -19.31
C GLU A 36 0.78 23.79 -18.10
N ALA A 37 1.72 24.63 -17.68
CA ALA A 37 2.46 24.44 -16.43
C ALA A 37 1.82 25.27 -15.32
N THR A 38 0.57 24.99 -14.96
CA THR A 38 0.01 25.54 -13.73
C THR A 38 0.69 24.82 -12.57
N PRO A 39 1.42 25.51 -11.67
CA PRO A 39 2.01 24.85 -10.51
C PRO A 39 0.88 24.19 -9.73
N PRO A 40 0.94 22.88 -9.45
CA PRO A 40 -0.11 22.22 -8.68
C PRO A 40 -0.18 22.90 -7.31
N VAL A 41 -1.38 23.32 -6.91
CA VAL A 41 -1.64 23.65 -5.52
C VAL A 41 -1.41 22.35 -4.76
N VAL A 42 -0.36 22.29 -3.95
CA VAL A 42 -0.03 21.10 -3.16
C VAL A 42 -1.09 20.98 -2.07
N ALA A 43 -2.19 20.29 -2.39
CA ALA A 43 -3.22 19.98 -1.43
C ALA A 43 -2.63 19.12 -0.29
N PRO A 44 -3.12 19.27 0.95
CA PRO A 44 -2.79 18.37 2.05
C PRO A 44 -2.95 16.91 1.61
N GLN A 45 -1.90 16.11 1.81
CA GLN A 45 -1.94 14.69 1.49
C GLN A 45 -2.81 13.99 2.54
N LYS A 46 -3.84 13.29 2.08
CA LYS A 46 -4.70 12.47 2.94
C LYS A 46 -4.18 11.04 2.96
N THR A 47 -4.00 10.47 4.15
CA THR A 47 -3.55 9.08 4.31
C THR A 47 -4.45 8.34 5.29
N ASP A 48 -5.09 7.27 4.86
CA ASP A 48 -5.81 6.35 5.73
C ASP A 48 -4.82 5.24 6.12
N ILE A 49 -4.57 5.06 7.42
CA ILE A 49 -3.57 4.13 7.95
C ILE A 49 -4.28 2.95 8.58
N LEU A 50 -4.05 1.75 8.05
CA LEU A 50 -4.64 0.50 8.51
C LEU A 50 -3.55 -0.37 9.14
N PHE A 51 -3.53 -0.42 10.47
CA PHE A 51 -2.70 -1.39 11.18
C PHE A 51 -3.41 -2.74 11.23
N VAL A 52 -2.71 -3.80 10.87
CA VAL A 52 -3.17 -5.18 10.90
C VAL A 52 -2.38 -5.88 11.99
N ILE A 53 -2.98 -6.00 13.16
CA ILE A 53 -2.32 -6.50 14.35
C ILE A 53 -2.64 -7.96 14.53
N ASP A 54 -1.60 -8.78 14.50
CA ASP A 54 -1.73 -10.15 14.92
C ASP A 54 -2.08 -10.23 16.41
N ASN A 55 -3.16 -10.94 16.67
CA ASN A 55 -3.74 -11.13 17.99
C ASN A 55 -3.77 -12.60 18.40
N SER A 56 -2.87 -13.40 17.83
CA SER A 56 -2.56 -14.75 18.29
C SER A 56 -1.90 -14.73 19.69
N SER A 57 -1.68 -15.92 20.26
CA SER A 57 -1.27 -16.06 21.66
C SER A 57 0.15 -15.57 21.97
N SER A 58 1.02 -15.47 20.97
CA SER A 58 2.42 -15.06 21.10
C SER A 58 2.61 -13.54 21.12
N MET A 59 1.68 -12.79 20.52
CA MET A 59 1.87 -11.39 20.13
C MET A 59 1.79 -10.33 21.25
N GLN A 60 1.77 -10.73 22.53
CA GLN A 60 1.57 -9.78 23.63
C GLN A 60 2.72 -8.77 23.76
N GLU A 61 3.96 -9.24 23.61
CA GLU A 61 5.15 -8.42 23.78
C GLU A 61 5.32 -7.46 22.59
N GLU A 62 5.04 -7.94 21.38
CA GLU A 62 5.09 -7.21 20.13
C GLU A 62 4.05 -6.08 20.11
N GLN A 63 2.80 -6.36 20.50
CA GLN A 63 1.76 -5.33 20.61
C GLN A 63 2.16 -4.21 21.57
N GLN A 64 2.75 -4.56 22.72
CA GLN A 64 3.24 -3.58 23.69
C GLN A 64 4.44 -2.80 23.15
N GLY A 65 5.36 -3.46 22.45
CA GLY A 65 6.50 -2.81 21.80
C GLY A 65 6.06 -1.78 20.77
N ILE A 66 5.09 -2.11 19.92
CA ILE A 66 4.51 -1.16 18.96
C ILE A 66 3.87 0.02 19.69
N ALA A 67 3.03 -0.24 20.70
CA ALA A 67 2.37 0.81 21.48
C ALA A 67 3.37 1.78 22.14
N THR A 68 4.46 1.26 22.68
CA THR A 68 5.53 2.07 23.31
C THR A 68 6.18 3.03 22.32
N GLU A 69 6.31 2.64 21.04
CA GLU A 69 7.06 3.39 20.03
C GLU A 69 6.18 4.26 19.11
N LEU A 70 4.85 4.22 19.28
CA LEU A 70 3.92 5.12 18.58
C LEU A 70 4.24 6.62 18.71
N PRO A 71 4.82 7.15 19.81
CA PRO A 71 5.25 8.54 19.85
C PRO A 71 6.25 8.90 18.75
N ALA A 72 7.21 8.02 18.45
CA ALA A 72 8.20 8.22 17.40
C ALA A 72 7.57 8.16 16.00
N PHE A 73 6.68 7.19 15.78
CA PHE A 73 5.87 7.09 14.56
C PHE A 73 5.13 8.40 14.25
N LEU A 74 4.36 8.91 15.22
CA LEU A 74 3.56 10.11 15.05
C LEU A 74 4.41 11.37 14.87
N ALA A 75 5.58 11.44 15.53
CA ALA A 75 6.51 12.55 15.37
C ALA A 75 7.13 12.56 13.95
N ALA A 76 7.59 11.41 13.45
CA ALA A 76 8.14 11.27 12.11
C ALA A 76 7.09 11.62 11.03
N PHE A 77 5.86 11.12 11.18
CA PHE A 77 4.78 11.39 10.24
C PHE A 77 4.41 12.88 10.17
N LYS A 78 4.42 13.57 11.31
CA LYS A 78 4.16 15.03 11.39
C LYS A 78 5.30 15.87 10.81
N ALA A 79 6.54 15.39 10.88
CA ALA A 79 7.70 16.12 10.37
C ALA A 79 7.84 16.04 8.83
N GLY A 80 7.46 14.90 8.23
CA GLY A 80 8.03 14.42 6.97
C GLY A 80 7.60 15.07 5.65
N SER A 81 7.09 16.30 5.58
CA SER A 81 6.77 16.88 4.24
C SER A 81 6.60 18.40 4.12
N GLY A 82 6.69 19.18 5.19
CA GLY A 82 6.44 20.64 5.12
C GLY A 82 5.01 21.04 4.67
N VAL A 83 4.13 20.07 4.46
CA VAL A 83 2.70 20.19 4.13
C VAL A 83 1.92 19.51 5.25
N ALA A 84 0.76 20.05 5.63
CA ALA A 84 -0.11 19.42 6.62
C ALA A 84 -0.50 18.00 6.15
N GLN A 85 -0.23 16.99 6.97
CA GLN A 85 -0.63 15.61 6.72
C GLN A 85 -1.94 15.32 7.45
N GLU A 86 -3.00 15.07 6.69
CA GLU A 86 -4.30 14.68 7.24
C GLU A 86 -4.41 13.16 7.24
N PHE A 87 -4.25 12.52 8.40
CA PHE A 87 -4.37 11.08 8.50
C PHE A 87 -5.49 10.64 9.43
N ARG A 88 -5.88 9.38 9.27
CA ARG A 88 -6.66 8.66 10.26
C ARG A 88 -6.12 7.26 10.39
N VAL A 89 -6.25 6.69 11.58
CA VAL A 89 -5.74 5.36 11.86
C VAL A 89 -6.85 4.44 12.34
N GLY A 90 -6.92 3.27 11.72
CA GLY A 90 -7.77 2.16 12.11
C GLY A 90 -6.92 0.91 12.36
N VAL A 91 -7.45 0.01 13.19
CA VAL A 91 -6.82 -1.29 13.46
C VAL A 91 -7.80 -2.41 13.08
N ILE A 92 -7.31 -3.42 12.37
CA ILE A 92 -7.95 -4.73 12.21
C ILE A 92 -7.01 -5.80 12.77
N THR A 93 -7.49 -7.03 12.89
CA THR A 93 -6.64 -8.16 13.30
C THR A 93 -6.36 -9.12 12.15
N THR A 94 -5.44 -10.07 12.34
CA THR A 94 -5.15 -11.16 11.40
C THR A 94 -6.21 -12.27 11.40
N SER A 95 -7.16 -12.21 12.33
CA SER A 95 -8.15 -13.27 12.59
C SER A 95 -9.35 -13.18 11.64
N VAL A 96 -9.39 -14.10 10.68
CA VAL A 96 -10.55 -14.29 9.79
C VAL A 96 -11.18 -15.66 10.05
N TYR A 97 -10.36 -16.70 10.07
CA TYR A 97 -10.80 -18.07 10.32
C TYR A 97 -9.64 -18.88 10.89
N GLN A 98 -9.98 -20.06 11.43
CA GLN A 98 -9.02 -21.08 11.79
C GLN A 98 -9.58 -22.45 11.41
N ARG A 99 -8.81 -23.25 10.69
CA ARG A 99 -9.09 -24.66 10.41
C ARG A 99 -8.00 -25.52 11.02
N LEU A 100 -8.37 -26.38 11.94
CA LEU A 100 -7.46 -27.30 12.64
C LEU A 100 -7.84 -28.73 12.31
N THR A 101 -6.85 -29.56 11.99
CA THR A 101 -7.03 -31.02 12.04
C THR A 101 -6.93 -31.47 13.50
N VAL A 102 -7.99 -32.11 14.00
CA VAL A 102 -8.06 -32.60 15.37
C VAL A 102 -7.66 -34.08 15.45
N GLY A 103 -7.47 -34.61 16.67
CA GLY A 103 -6.82 -35.90 16.90
C GLY A 103 -7.50 -37.14 16.28
N ASP A 104 -8.77 -37.05 15.88
CA ASP A 104 -9.50 -38.11 15.18
C ASP A 104 -9.37 -38.04 13.63
N GLY A 105 -8.63 -37.06 13.12
CA GLY A 105 -8.42 -36.82 11.69
C GLY A 105 -9.52 -35.99 11.01
N SER A 106 -10.54 -35.56 11.76
CA SER A 106 -11.52 -34.58 11.27
C SER A 106 -10.97 -33.15 11.36
N ASP A 107 -11.62 -32.22 10.67
CA ASP A 107 -11.28 -30.81 10.74
C ASP A 107 -12.31 -30.03 11.57
N SER A 108 -11.82 -29.18 12.47
CA SER A 108 -12.59 -28.15 13.16
C SER A 108 -12.37 -26.81 12.46
N ILE A 109 -13.46 -26.09 12.17
CA ILE A 109 -13.40 -24.76 11.56
C ILE A 109 -14.04 -23.76 12.52
N ARG A 110 -13.31 -22.69 12.81
CA ARG A 110 -13.76 -21.54 13.60
C ARG A 110 -13.70 -20.29 12.73
N SER A 111 -14.75 -19.48 12.81
CA SER A 111 -14.83 -18.14 12.22
C SER A 111 -14.65 -17.07 13.29
N TYR A 112 -14.24 -15.88 12.90
CA TYR A 112 -14.00 -14.72 13.79
C TYR A 112 -14.85 -13.52 13.34
N PRO A 113 -16.20 -13.62 13.41
CA PRO A 113 -17.11 -12.70 12.74
C PRO A 113 -17.03 -11.25 13.23
N ASP A 114 -16.45 -11.01 14.40
CA ASP A 114 -16.18 -9.70 14.99
C ASP A 114 -14.82 -9.11 14.57
N GLN A 115 -13.99 -9.87 13.86
CA GLN A 115 -12.63 -9.50 13.47
C GLN A 115 -12.35 -9.51 11.98
N GLU A 116 -12.97 -10.43 11.20
CA GLU A 116 -12.86 -10.69 9.75
C GLU A 116 -12.73 -9.45 8.82
N GLY A 117 -11.63 -8.68 8.92
CA GLY A 117 -11.45 -7.38 8.28
C GLY A 117 -12.20 -6.21 8.93
N ARG A 118 -12.84 -6.40 10.09
CA ARG A 118 -13.62 -5.36 10.78
C ARG A 118 -12.71 -4.46 11.60
N LEU A 119 -12.91 -3.15 11.48
CA LEU A 119 -12.24 -2.18 12.34
C LEU A 119 -12.56 -2.47 13.82
N GLN A 120 -11.51 -2.56 14.63
CA GLN A 120 -11.61 -2.83 16.04
C GLN A 120 -12.02 -1.57 16.80
N PRO A 121 -12.82 -1.71 17.88
CA PRO A 121 -13.30 -0.56 18.63
C PRO A 121 -12.14 0.10 19.39
N VAL A 122 -12.05 1.42 19.32
CA VAL A 122 -11.18 2.20 20.20
C VAL A 122 -11.65 1.97 21.63
N LYS A 123 -10.71 1.61 22.52
CA LYS A 123 -11.01 1.37 23.93
C LYS A 123 -10.96 2.69 24.71
N ASP A 124 -11.86 2.84 25.68
CA ASP A 124 -11.81 3.92 26.65
C ASP A 124 -10.69 3.71 27.69
N GLU A 125 -10.54 4.63 28.64
CA GLU A 125 -9.53 4.56 29.71
C GLU A 125 -9.71 3.34 30.64
N ALA A 126 -10.92 2.77 30.71
CA ALA A 126 -11.23 1.56 31.47
C ALA A 126 -11.03 0.27 30.63
N GLY A 127 -10.53 0.39 29.40
CA GLY A 127 -10.31 -0.72 28.48
C GLY A 127 -11.59 -1.26 27.84
N GLN A 128 -12.73 -0.57 27.98
CA GLN A 128 -14.01 -1.00 27.41
C GLN A 128 -14.12 -0.56 25.94
N PRO A 129 -14.70 -1.39 25.06
CA PRO A 129 -14.88 -1.03 23.66
C PRO A 129 -15.88 0.12 23.51
N THR A 130 -15.54 1.11 22.68
CA THR A 130 -16.44 2.22 22.31
C THR A 130 -17.07 2.01 20.92
N LEU A 131 -17.89 2.97 20.48
CA LEU A 131 -18.40 3.00 19.10
C LEU A 131 -17.40 3.56 18.08
N GLU A 132 -16.34 4.23 18.55
CA GLU A 132 -15.29 4.78 17.68
C GLU A 132 -14.43 3.64 17.11
N ARG A 133 -14.15 3.67 15.80
CA ARG A 133 -13.48 2.58 15.06
C ARG A 133 -12.18 3.01 14.36
N PHE A 134 -11.97 4.31 14.23
CA PHE A 134 -10.75 4.91 13.73
C PHE A 134 -10.56 6.29 14.38
N ILE A 135 -9.32 6.77 14.41
CA ILE A 135 -8.93 8.00 15.11
C ILE A 135 -8.35 8.98 14.08
N ASP A 136 -8.91 10.18 13.97
CA ASP A 136 -8.40 11.23 13.07
C ASP A 136 -7.16 11.93 13.66
N SER A 137 -6.28 12.45 12.79
CA SER A 137 -5.03 13.11 13.18
C SER A 137 -5.21 14.37 14.03
N SER A 138 -6.40 14.96 13.99
CA SER A 138 -6.80 16.13 14.80
C SER A 138 -7.29 15.78 16.21
N ASP A 139 -7.46 14.49 16.52
CA ASP A 139 -7.92 14.07 17.85
C ASP A 139 -6.87 14.45 18.92
N PRO A 140 -7.25 15.23 19.95
CA PRO A 140 -6.31 15.64 21.01
C PRO A 140 -5.80 14.46 21.85
N LEU A 141 -6.50 13.32 21.84
CA LEU A 141 -6.17 12.07 22.53
C LEU A 141 -5.60 11.01 21.57
N LEU A 142 -5.20 11.39 20.35
CA LEU A 142 -4.73 10.46 19.32
C LEU A 142 -3.73 9.43 19.84
N LEU A 143 -2.66 9.88 20.50
CA LEU A 143 -1.60 8.97 20.97
C LEU A 143 -2.15 7.95 21.98
N ASP A 144 -2.86 8.41 22.99
CA ASP A 144 -3.40 7.59 24.07
C ASP A 144 -4.44 6.58 23.56
N LYS A 145 -5.38 7.03 22.71
CA LYS A 145 -6.34 6.15 22.04
C LYS A 145 -5.65 5.14 21.14
N PHE A 146 -4.65 5.56 20.37
CA PHE A 146 -3.97 4.68 19.42
C PHE A 146 -3.14 3.61 20.15
N GLN A 147 -2.48 3.95 21.26
CA GLN A 147 -1.79 2.98 22.11
C GLN A 147 -2.74 1.89 22.65
N ARG A 148 -3.96 2.27 23.07
CA ARG A 148 -4.98 1.28 23.45
C ARG A 148 -5.52 0.49 22.26
N LEU A 149 -5.62 1.11 21.11
CA LEU A 149 -6.16 0.49 19.89
C LEU A 149 -5.20 -0.54 19.29
N VAL A 150 -3.87 -0.42 19.43
CA VAL A 150 -2.95 -1.47 18.96
C VAL A 150 -2.91 -2.69 19.90
N ALA A 151 -3.32 -2.53 21.16
CA ALA A 151 -3.41 -3.63 22.14
C ALA A 151 -4.70 -4.45 21.92
N GLN A 152 -4.68 -5.33 20.92
CA GLN A 152 -5.82 -6.16 20.51
C GLN A 152 -6.05 -7.38 21.42
N GLY A 153 -5.05 -7.76 22.22
CA GLY A 153 -5.07 -8.98 23.02
C GLY A 153 -4.59 -10.19 22.22
N THR A 154 -4.77 -11.39 22.76
CA THR A 154 -4.06 -12.60 22.32
C THR A 154 -4.96 -13.82 22.14
N THR A 155 -6.26 -13.60 21.89
CA THR A 155 -7.29 -14.65 21.79
C THR A 155 -7.79 -14.89 20.35
N GLY A 156 -7.03 -14.41 19.37
CA GLY A 156 -7.31 -14.50 17.95
C GLY A 156 -7.18 -15.91 17.37
N SER A 157 -7.08 -15.96 16.04
CA SER A 157 -6.65 -17.14 15.31
C SER A 157 -5.22 -17.51 15.69
N GLY A 158 -4.90 -18.79 15.55
CA GLY A 158 -3.51 -19.27 15.38
C GLY A 158 -3.27 -19.72 13.93
N GLN A 159 -4.09 -19.19 13.01
CA GLN A 159 -3.99 -19.31 11.56
C GLN A 159 -4.18 -17.91 10.99
N GLU A 160 -3.07 -17.23 10.76
CA GLU A 160 -3.01 -15.79 10.61
C GLU A 160 -3.26 -15.45 9.15
N THR A 161 -4.16 -14.51 8.90
CA THR A 161 -4.61 -14.20 7.54
C THR A 161 -4.62 -12.70 7.26
N PRO A 162 -3.47 -12.01 7.45
CA PRO A 162 -3.41 -10.55 7.27
C PRO A 162 -3.87 -10.09 5.89
N PHE A 163 -3.54 -10.81 4.81
CA PHE A 163 -3.90 -10.35 3.47
C PHE A 163 -5.40 -10.49 3.21
N GLU A 164 -6.01 -11.57 3.68
CA GLU A 164 -7.46 -11.75 3.60
C GLU A 164 -8.20 -10.75 4.50
N ALA A 165 -7.69 -10.49 5.70
CA ALA A 165 -8.25 -9.49 6.60
C ALA A 165 -8.25 -8.09 5.95
N VAL A 166 -7.14 -7.69 5.33
CA VAL A 166 -7.06 -6.42 4.59
C VAL A 166 -8.02 -6.41 3.41
N ARG A 167 -8.07 -7.49 2.62
CA ARG A 167 -8.99 -7.59 1.48
C ARG A 167 -10.44 -7.39 1.91
N LEU A 168 -10.86 -8.04 2.99
CA LEU A 168 -12.20 -7.86 3.55
C LEU A 168 -12.40 -6.42 4.06
N ALA A 169 -11.40 -5.86 4.72
CA ALA A 169 -11.50 -4.52 5.31
C ALA A 169 -11.71 -3.40 4.28
N VAL A 170 -11.14 -3.55 3.09
CA VAL A 170 -11.16 -2.55 2.02
C VAL A 170 -12.19 -2.83 0.92
N ASP A 171 -12.98 -3.89 1.05
CA ASP A 171 -13.99 -4.29 0.07
C ASP A 171 -15.41 -4.26 0.65
N SER A 172 -16.41 -4.29 -0.24
CA SER A 172 -17.80 -4.50 0.16
C SER A 172 -17.99 -5.94 0.68
N PRO A 173 -18.83 -6.16 1.71
CA PRO A 173 -19.76 -5.19 2.29
C PRO A 173 -19.17 -4.29 3.39
N LEU A 174 -17.99 -4.60 3.95
CA LEU A 174 -17.50 -3.90 5.15
C LEU A 174 -17.30 -2.40 4.93
N THR A 175 -16.79 -1.99 3.77
CA THR A 175 -16.63 -0.56 3.44
C THR A 175 -17.94 0.22 3.34
N ARG A 176 -19.09 -0.48 3.24
CA ARG A 176 -20.43 0.12 3.23
C ARG A 176 -21.20 -0.11 4.52
N GLN A 177 -20.76 -1.04 5.37
CA GLN A 177 -21.43 -1.36 6.61
C GLN A 177 -21.13 -0.29 7.67
N PRO A 178 -22.15 0.24 8.39
CA PRO A 178 -21.97 1.26 9.42
C PRO A 178 -21.02 0.84 10.55
N LEU A 179 -20.32 1.81 11.16
CA LEU A 179 -19.34 1.57 12.24
C LEU A 179 -20.00 0.99 13.50
N GLU A 180 -21.21 1.43 13.81
CA GLU A 180 -22.04 0.95 14.91
C GLU A 180 -22.47 -0.52 14.76
N GLU A 181 -22.46 -1.04 13.53
CA GLU A 181 -22.69 -2.45 13.21
C GLU A 181 -21.38 -3.25 13.10
N GLY A 182 -20.24 -2.63 13.43
CA GLY A 182 -18.91 -3.23 13.30
C GLY A 182 -18.38 -3.27 11.87
N GLY A 183 -18.91 -2.45 10.97
CA GLY A 183 -18.38 -2.26 9.63
C GLY A 183 -17.24 -1.23 9.58
N ASN A 184 -16.86 -0.86 8.35
CA ASN A 184 -15.74 0.03 8.06
C ASN A 184 -16.17 1.29 7.27
N ALA A 185 -17.48 1.57 7.22
CA ALA A 185 -18.00 2.72 6.49
C ALA A 185 -17.33 4.03 6.91
N GLY A 186 -16.92 4.82 5.91
CA GLY A 186 -16.29 6.12 6.11
C GLY A 186 -14.81 6.07 6.49
N PHE A 187 -14.18 4.90 6.67
CA PHE A 187 -12.75 4.81 6.92
C PHE A 187 -11.93 5.23 5.70
N LEU A 188 -12.19 4.63 4.54
CA LEU A 188 -11.52 4.95 3.28
C LEU A 188 -12.08 6.26 2.69
N ARG A 189 -11.32 7.36 2.80
CA ARG A 189 -11.71 8.68 2.30
C ARG A 189 -11.38 8.84 0.81
N ASP A 190 -12.21 9.59 0.09
CA ASP A 190 -11.92 9.93 -1.30
C ASP A 190 -10.64 10.75 -1.44
N GLY A 191 -9.83 10.41 -2.45
CA GLY A 191 -8.53 11.01 -2.70
C GLY A 191 -7.44 10.70 -1.65
N ALA A 192 -7.73 9.91 -0.62
CA ALA A 192 -6.74 9.50 0.36
C ALA A 192 -5.96 8.26 -0.12
N ARG A 193 -4.67 8.22 0.19
CA ARG A 193 -3.84 7.01 0.05
C ARG A 193 -4.17 6.03 1.18
N LEU A 194 -3.89 4.75 0.99
CA LEU A 194 -3.99 3.74 2.04
C LEU A 194 -2.59 3.24 2.40
N LEU A 195 -2.18 3.40 3.67
CA LEU A 195 -1.01 2.72 4.22
C LEU A 195 -1.47 1.51 5.01
N VAL A 196 -1.07 0.31 4.61
CA VAL A 196 -1.28 -0.92 5.37
C VAL A 196 -0.01 -1.26 6.12
N VAL A 197 -0.10 -1.49 7.43
CA VAL A 197 1.02 -1.92 8.28
C VAL A 197 0.67 -3.24 8.94
N VAL A 198 1.27 -4.33 8.48
CA VAL A 198 1.09 -5.66 9.08
C VAL A 198 2.11 -5.89 10.17
N VAL A 199 1.66 -6.40 11.32
CA VAL A 199 2.51 -6.79 12.45
C VAL A 199 2.12 -8.22 12.85
N SER A 200 2.98 -9.20 12.58
CA SER A 200 2.72 -10.62 12.84
C SER A 200 4.03 -11.39 12.99
N ASP A 201 4.06 -12.40 13.86
CA ASP A 201 5.18 -13.31 14.03
C ASP A 201 5.00 -14.66 13.29
N GLU A 202 3.89 -14.84 12.58
CA GLU A 202 3.53 -16.10 11.90
C GLU A 202 3.55 -15.96 10.36
N GLU A 203 3.50 -17.09 9.66
CA GLU A 203 3.34 -17.12 8.21
C GLU A 203 1.91 -16.68 7.80
N ASP A 204 1.78 -16.00 6.65
CA ASP A 204 0.47 -15.67 6.11
C ASP A 204 -0.23 -16.92 5.55
N CYS A 205 -1.40 -17.24 6.09
CA CYS A 205 -2.27 -18.33 5.65
C CYS A 205 -3.47 -17.85 4.81
N SER A 206 -3.39 -16.65 4.23
CA SER A 206 -4.55 -16.01 3.61
C SER A 206 -5.09 -16.76 2.39
N SER A 207 -6.41 -16.89 2.36
CA SER A 207 -7.17 -17.46 1.25
C SER A 207 -8.54 -16.82 1.15
N THR A 208 -9.00 -16.62 -0.07
CA THR A 208 -10.36 -16.20 -0.42
C THR A 208 -11.35 -17.37 -0.49
N VAL A 209 -10.86 -18.61 -0.45
CA VAL A 209 -11.68 -19.82 -0.52
C VAL A 209 -12.32 -20.10 0.84
N ARG A 210 -13.58 -20.56 0.83
CA ARG A 210 -14.33 -20.98 2.03
C ARG A 210 -14.97 -22.37 1.79
N PRO A 211 -14.76 -23.36 2.69
CA PRO A 211 -13.88 -23.32 3.86
C PRO A 211 -12.40 -23.13 3.47
N PRO A 212 -11.55 -22.59 4.37
CA PRO A 212 -10.15 -22.34 4.05
C PRO A 212 -9.43 -23.64 3.69
N PRO A 213 -8.59 -23.66 2.65
CA PRO A 213 -8.12 -24.91 2.04
C PRO A 213 -6.98 -25.59 2.83
N VAL A 214 -6.30 -24.84 3.70
CA VAL A 214 -5.24 -25.35 4.58
C VAL A 214 -5.82 -25.59 5.97
N ALA A 215 -5.63 -26.81 6.48
CA ALA A 215 -5.87 -27.16 7.88
C ALA A 215 -4.52 -27.22 8.61
N LEU A 216 -4.46 -26.60 9.79
CA LEU A 216 -3.28 -26.65 10.65
C LEU A 216 -3.24 -27.97 11.42
N GLY A 217 -2.07 -28.60 11.43
CA GLY A 217 -1.80 -29.78 12.24
C GLY A 217 -1.46 -29.43 13.70
N GLN A 218 -1.18 -30.45 14.49
CA GLN A 218 -0.73 -30.30 15.89
C GLN A 218 0.80 -30.32 16.03
N ASP A 219 1.53 -30.54 14.93
CA ASP A 219 2.98 -30.64 14.93
C ASP A 219 3.62 -29.27 14.64
N PRO A 220 4.21 -28.58 15.65
CA PRO A 220 4.87 -27.30 15.44
C PRO A 220 6.13 -27.40 14.57
N ALA A 221 6.61 -28.60 14.24
CA ALA A 221 7.69 -28.83 13.29
C ALA A 221 7.24 -28.69 11.82
N VAL A 222 5.96 -28.41 11.58
CA VAL A 222 5.41 -28.23 10.24
C VAL A 222 4.66 -26.91 10.16
N ASP A 223 5.15 -26.02 9.30
CA ASP A 223 4.40 -24.83 8.88
C ASP A 223 3.47 -25.21 7.72
N ALA A 224 2.20 -25.43 8.04
CA ALA A 224 1.20 -25.89 7.07
C ALA A 224 0.91 -24.85 5.97
N CYS A 225 0.97 -23.56 6.32
CA CYS A 225 0.70 -22.45 5.41
C CYS A 225 1.79 -22.30 4.33
N SER A 226 3.05 -22.54 4.70
CA SER A 226 4.20 -22.58 3.79
C SER A 226 4.21 -23.86 2.96
N SER A 227 4.04 -25.02 3.60
CA SER A 227 4.14 -26.32 2.91
C SER A 227 2.98 -26.58 1.94
N GLN A 228 1.86 -25.89 2.12
CA GLN A 228 0.66 -25.97 1.26
C GLN A 228 0.30 -24.61 0.64
N ALA A 229 1.29 -23.74 0.45
CA ALA A 229 1.09 -22.40 -0.09
C ALA A 229 0.45 -22.38 -1.48
N ASP A 230 0.57 -23.48 -2.25
CA ASP A 230 -0.08 -23.70 -3.55
C ASP A 230 -1.61 -23.79 -3.47
N LYS A 231 -2.16 -24.11 -2.29
CA LYS A 231 -3.61 -24.15 -2.05
C LYS A 231 -4.18 -22.80 -1.64
N LEU A 232 -3.33 -21.89 -1.16
CA LEU A 232 -3.73 -20.57 -0.69
C LEU A 232 -3.95 -19.62 -1.87
N THR A 233 -4.66 -18.52 -1.62
CA THR A 233 -4.72 -17.44 -2.61
C THR A 233 -3.31 -16.87 -2.78
N SER A 234 -2.89 -16.69 -4.03
CA SER A 234 -1.51 -16.29 -4.31
C SER A 234 -1.21 -14.87 -3.83
N VAL A 235 0.04 -14.63 -3.46
CA VAL A 235 0.53 -13.28 -3.09
C VAL A 235 0.31 -12.28 -4.22
N GLU A 236 0.56 -12.70 -5.46
CA GLU A 236 0.35 -11.87 -6.66
C GLU A 236 -1.12 -11.46 -6.83
N GLU A 237 -2.05 -12.37 -6.52
CA GLU A 237 -3.47 -12.05 -6.58
C GLU A 237 -3.87 -11.00 -5.54
N TYR A 238 -3.40 -11.12 -4.29
CA TYR A 238 -3.61 -10.09 -3.26
C TYR A 238 -2.99 -8.75 -3.65
N TYR A 239 -1.72 -8.76 -4.10
CA TYR A 239 -1.04 -7.56 -4.60
C TYR A 239 -1.87 -6.86 -5.68
N ARG A 240 -2.34 -7.62 -6.69
CA ARG A 240 -3.18 -7.10 -7.77
C ARG A 240 -4.52 -6.55 -7.25
N ILE A 241 -5.15 -7.20 -6.28
CA ILE A 241 -6.39 -6.69 -5.67
C ILE A 241 -6.13 -5.31 -5.05
N PHE A 242 -5.06 -5.17 -4.26
CA PHE A 242 -4.74 -3.92 -3.59
C PHE A 242 -4.33 -2.81 -4.57
N GLN A 243 -3.57 -3.12 -5.63
CA GLN A 243 -3.21 -2.15 -6.66
C GLN A 243 -4.42 -1.65 -7.49
N ASN A 244 -5.51 -2.41 -7.52
CA ASN A 244 -6.75 -2.06 -8.22
C ASN A 244 -7.83 -1.51 -7.27
N LEU A 245 -7.45 -1.03 -6.09
CA LEU A 245 -8.37 -0.34 -5.19
C LEU A 245 -8.71 1.05 -5.76
N HIS A 246 -9.99 1.43 -5.66
CA HIS A 246 -10.48 2.74 -6.12
C HIS A 246 -11.17 3.49 -4.97
N ASP A 247 -11.25 4.81 -5.08
CA ASP A 247 -12.09 5.63 -4.21
C ASP A 247 -13.56 5.64 -4.66
N GLY A 248 -14.43 6.32 -3.89
CA GLY A 248 -15.87 6.39 -4.16
C GLY A 248 -16.21 7.11 -5.48
N ARG A 249 -15.25 7.83 -6.07
CA ARG A 249 -15.36 8.50 -7.37
C ARG A 249 -14.75 7.68 -8.51
N GLY A 250 -14.26 6.47 -8.22
CA GLY A 250 -13.62 5.59 -9.20
C GLY A 250 -12.18 5.97 -9.54
N ALA A 251 -11.53 6.85 -8.77
CA ALA A 251 -10.11 7.14 -8.97
C ALA A 251 -9.26 6.07 -8.27
N SER A 252 -8.14 5.69 -8.89
CA SER A 252 -7.20 4.72 -8.31
C SER A 252 -6.66 5.21 -6.98
N ARG A 253 -6.73 4.34 -5.97
CA ARG A 253 -6.14 4.58 -4.66
C ARG A 253 -4.69 4.14 -4.65
N GLU A 254 -3.80 5.03 -4.23
CA GLU A 254 -2.41 4.66 -3.94
C GLU A 254 -2.38 3.81 -2.66
N VAL A 255 -1.85 2.60 -2.77
CA VAL A 255 -1.68 1.68 -1.64
C VAL A 255 -0.19 1.53 -1.34
N LEU A 256 0.17 1.83 -0.11
CA LEU A 256 1.48 1.58 0.49
C LEU A 256 1.34 0.38 1.42
N TRP A 257 2.37 -0.44 1.47
CA TRP A 257 2.38 -1.65 2.28
C TRP A 257 3.68 -1.72 3.07
N ALA A 258 3.57 -1.96 4.37
CA ALA A 258 4.69 -2.27 5.24
C ALA A 258 4.39 -3.53 6.07
N THR A 259 5.43 -4.32 6.34
CA THR A 259 5.34 -5.54 7.12
C THR A 259 6.43 -5.56 8.19
N ILE A 260 6.02 -5.71 9.45
CA ILE A 260 6.85 -6.16 10.55
C ILE A 260 6.52 -7.65 10.73
N GLY A 261 7.36 -8.51 10.17
CA GLY A 261 7.06 -9.92 9.93
C GLY A 261 8.18 -10.87 10.32
N PRO A 262 7.97 -12.19 10.18
CA PRO A 262 8.96 -13.19 10.55
C PRO A 262 10.06 -13.31 9.48
N VAL A 263 11.03 -12.40 9.56
CA VAL A 263 12.23 -12.35 8.72
C VAL A 263 13.48 -12.13 9.57
N SER A 264 14.64 -12.50 9.04
CA SER A 264 15.93 -12.34 9.74
C SER A 264 16.16 -10.91 10.19
N LEU A 265 16.64 -10.75 11.42
CA LEU A 265 17.05 -9.46 11.98
C LEU A 265 18.12 -8.77 11.15
N THR A 266 19.06 -9.54 10.61
CA THR A 266 20.27 -9.01 9.97
C THR A 266 20.02 -8.54 8.54
N ASP A 267 19.30 -9.32 7.74
CA ASP A 267 19.21 -9.10 6.29
C ASP A 267 17.78 -9.22 5.73
N LYS A 268 16.77 -9.36 6.60
CA LYS A 268 15.35 -9.47 6.23
C LYS A 268 15.05 -10.67 5.32
N ARG A 269 15.88 -11.72 5.32
CA ARG A 269 15.60 -12.93 4.54
C ARG A 269 14.46 -13.75 5.14
N ALA A 270 13.63 -14.31 4.26
CA ALA A 270 12.66 -15.34 4.59
C ALA A 270 13.30 -16.72 4.37
N GLU A 271 13.58 -17.48 5.43
CA GLU A 271 14.19 -18.81 5.34
C GLU A 271 13.82 -19.65 6.55
N ALA A 272 13.26 -20.83 6.29
CA ALA A 272 12.84 -21.76 7.32
C ALA A 272 14.05 -22.43 8.00
N VAL A 273 14.05 -22.40 9.33
CA VAL A 273 14.91 -23.23 10.18
C VAL A 273 14.04 -23.93 11.21
N THR A 274 14.59 -24.97 11.84
CA THR A 274 13.93 -25.63 12.96
C THR A 274 14.71 -25.39 14.24
N GLU A 275 14.01 -25.08 15.33
CA GLU A 275 14.59 -24.94 16.66
C GLU A 275 13.91 -25.88 17.66
N VAL A 276 14.69 -26.48 18.57
CA VAL A 276 14.16 -27.31 19.65
C VAL A 276 14.07 -26.50 20.94
N VAL A 277 12.85 -26.24 21.41
CA VAL A 277 12.58 -25.54 22.67
C VAL A 277 11.77 -26.46 23.58
N GLY A 278 12.28 -26.74 24.78
CA GLY A 278 11.57 -27.60 25.75
C GLY A 278 11.26 -29.01 25.24
N GLY A 279 12.06 -29.55 24.32
CA GLY A 279 11.85 -30.87 23.72
C GLY A 279 10.83 -30.91 22.58
N LYS A 280 10.27 -29.77 22.16
CA LYS A 280 9.44 -29.62 20.97
C LYS A 280 10.22 -28.91 19.86
N THR A 281 10.01 -29.34 18.62
CA THR A 281 10.63 -28.71 17.45
C THR A 281 9.66 -27.70 16.85
N TYR A 282 10.13 -26.50 16.56
CA TYR A 282 9.35 -25.41 15.98
C TYR A 282 9.96 -25.02 14.64
N VAL A 283 9.12 -24.75 13.63
CA VAL A 283 9.54 -24.02 12.43
C VAL A 283 9.62 -22.55 12.77
N ARG A 284 10.73 -21.91 12.36
CA ARG A 284 10.98 -20.49 12.55
C ARG A 284 11.60 -19.89 11.31
N ASN A 285 11.65 -18.57 11.27
CA ASN A 285 12.57 -17.86 10.41
C ASN A 285 13.98 -17.85 11.03
N VAL A 286 14.98 -18.01 10.18
CA VAL A 286 16.39 -17.88 10.56
C VAL A 286 16.71 -16.52 11.21
N ASP A 287 17.55 -16.50 12.26
CA ASP A 287 17.91 -15.24 12.93
C ASP A 287 16.67 -14.44 13.43
N CYS A 288 15.59 -15.16 13.73
CA CYS A 288 14.35 -14.64 14.29
C CYS A 288 13.70 -15.70 15.20
N PRO A 289 14.30 -15.98 16.38
CA PRO A 289 13.94 -17.13 17.22
C PRO A 289 12.56 -17.03 17.90
N THR A 290 11.88 -15.88 17.87
CA THR A 290 10.52 -15.75 18.40
C THR A 290 9.44 -15.93 17.35
N SER A 291 9.81 -16.03 16.05
CA SER A 291 8.85 -16.27 14.98
C SER A 291 8.22 -17.66 15.04
N TYR A 292 6.96 -17.76 14.62
CA TYR A 292 6.16 -18.98 14.46
C TYR A 292 5.90 -19.28 12.97
N GLY A 293 6.90 -19.00 12.14
CA GLY A 293 6.84 -19.29 10.71
C GLY A 293 8.04 -18.71 9.97
N PRO A 294 8.27 -19.12 8.72
CA PRO A 294 9.40 -18.64 7.91
C PRO A 294 9.13 -17.30 7.21
N GLY A 295 7.88 -16.81 7.17
CA GLY A 295 7.53 -15.50 6.61
C GLY A 295 7.72 -15.34 5.11
N TYR A 296 7.66 -16.43 4.36
CA TYR A 296 7.81 -16.42 2.91
C TYR A 296 6.76 -15.55 2.22
N ARG A 297 5.48 -15.68 2.59
CA ARG A 297 4.40 -14.94 1.92
C ARG A 297 4.37 -13.49 2.36
N GLN A 298 4.65 -13.22 3.64
CA GLN A 298 4.87 -11.87 4.17
C GLN A 298 6.00 -11.13 3.43
N SER A 299 7.17 -11.77 3.29
CA SER A 299 8.33 -11.23 2.57
C SER A 299 8.01 -11.03 1.09
N ALA A 300 7.31 -11.98 0.46
CA ALA A 300 6.92 -11.89 -0.95
C ALA A 300 5.97 -10.72 -1.22
N LEU A 301 4.97 -10.48 -0.37
CA LEU A 301 4.05 -9.36 -0.56
C LEU A 301 4.76 -8.02 -0.34
N ALA A 302 5.56 -7.91 0.72
CA ALA A 302 6.36 -6.72 0.97
C ALA A 302 7.28 -6.42 -0.23
N GLN A 303 7.95 -7.45 -0.79
CA GLN A 303 8.80 -7.33 -1.97
C GLN A 303 8.04 -6.95 -3.25
N ALA A 304 6.77 -7.36 -3.40
CA ALA A 304 5.92 -6.94 -4.51
C ALA A 304 5.60 -5.44 -4.47
N PHE A 305 5.46 -4.87 -3.27
CA PHE A 305 5.29 -3.42 -3.08
C PHE A 305 6.61 -2.64 -3.13
N ASP A 306 7.72 -3.22 -2.66
CA ASP A 306 9.05 -2.62 -2.74
C ASP A 306 10.15 -3.68 -2.85
N SER A 307 10.71 -3.79 -4.04
CA SER A 307 11.79 -4.74 -4.36
C SER A 307 13.05 -4.58 -3.49
N THR A 308 13.27 -3.43 -2.88
CA THR A 308 14.41 -3.17 -1.98
C THR A 308 14.18 -3.66 -0.55
N ARG A 309 12.93 -4.06 -0.22
CA ARG A 309 12.51 -4.46 1.13
C ARG A 309 12.71 -3.37 2.18
N ALA A 310 12.65 -2.08 1.80
CA ALA A 310 12.67 -0.99 2.77
C ALA A 310 11.38 -0.99 3.62
N ASN A 311 10.28 -1.47 3.06
CA ASN A 311 8.99 -1.64 3.71
C ASN A 311 8.84 -2.94 4.54
N LEU A 312 9.88 -3.73 4.67
CA LEU A 312 9.88 -4.99 5.42
C LEU A 312 10.83 -4.88 6.60
N ASP A 313 10.44 -5.37 7.76
CA ASP A 313 11.31 -5.45 8.93
C ASP A 313 11.00 -6.67 9.79
N SER A 314 11.94 -7.03 10.65
CA SER A 314 11.82 -8.21 11.51
C SER A 314 10.96 -7.93 12.74
N ILE A 315 10.01 -8.82 12.98
CA ILE A 315 9.22 -8.91 14.21
C ILE A 315 10.07 -9.33 15.42
N CYS A 316 11.25 -9.92 15.22
CA CYS A 316 12.10 -10.36 16.33
C CYS A 316 12.93 -9.23 16.94
N LYS A 317 12.69 -7.97 16.56
CA LYS A 317 13.41 -6.81 17.09
C LYS A 317 13.05 -6.56 18.54
N SER A 318 14.04 -6.22 19.35
CA SER A 318 13.82 -5.82 20.75
C SER A 318 13.17 -4.43 20.90
N ASN A 319 13.14 -3.64 19.81
CA ASN A 319 12.56 -2.30 19.76
C ASN A 319 12.13 -1.98 18.31
N TYR A 320 10.94 -1.40 18.14
CA TYR A 320 10.36 -1.00 16.87
C TYR A 320 10.49 0.49 16.52
N GLN A 321 11.19 1.29 17.32
CA GLN A 321 11.29 2.73 17.14
C GLN A 321 11.70 3.11 15.72
N GLN A 322 12.85 2.60 15.26
CA GLN A 322 13.36 2.91 13.92
C GLN A 322 12.45 2.33 12.85
N THR A 323 11.93 1.11 13.05
CA THR A 323 10.98 0.47 12.13
C THR A 323 9.76 1.35 11.89
N LEU A 324 9.16 1.88 12.94
CA LEU A 324 8.00 2.76 12.83
C LEU A 324 8.36 4.13 12.23
N VAL A 325 9.53 4.68 12.52
CA VAL A 325 10.02 5.90 11.86
C VAL A 325 10.15 5.66 10.36
N ASP A 326 10.79 4.58 9.92
CA ASP A 326 10.97 4.23 8.51
C ASP A 326 9.61 4.04 7.80
N ILE A 327 8.64 3.40 8.46
CA ILE A 327 7.26 3.25 7.95
C ILE A 327 6.56 4.61 7.81
N ALA A 328 6.73 5.51 8.78
CA ALA A 328 6.16 6.84 8.72
C ALA A 328 6.78 7.65 7.56
N GLU A 329 8.10 7.56 7.36
CA GLU A 329 8.79 8.22 6.25
C GLU A 329 8.38 7.64 4.88
N LEU A 330 8.20 6.33 4.76
CA LEU A 330 7.63 5.70 3.56
C LEU A 330 6.29 6.34 3.19
N ALA A 331 5.46 6.59 4.20
CA ALA A 331 4.13 7.16 4.02
C ALA A 331 4.17 8.65 3.63
N THR A 332 5.22 9.41 3.97
CA THR A 332 5.30 10.82 3.56
C THR A 332 5.79 11.00 2.13
N VAL A 333 6.35 9.97 1.51
CA VAL A 333 6.80 9.99 0.12
C VAL A 333 5.63 9.66 -0.83
N ALA A 334 5.25 10.61 -1.69
CA ALA A 334 4.21 10.39 -2.70
C ALA A 334 4.71 9.41 -3.79
N GLN A 335 3.98 8.31 -4.00
CA GLN A 335 4.22 7.33 -5.06
C GLN A 335 3.35 7.60 -6.29
N SER A 336 2.76 8.80 -6.39
CA SER A 336 2.10 9.27 -7.60
C SER A 336 2.28 10.76 -7.82
N VAL A 337 2.10 11.19 -9.07
CA VAL A 337 2.08 12.61 -9.46
C VAL A 337 0.92 12.87 -10.41
N ASP A 338 0.17 13.94 -10.12
CA ASP A 338 -0.90 14.43 -10.99
C ASP A 338 -0.29 15.30 -12.11
N VAL A 339 -0.67 15.02 -13.35
CA VAL A 339 -0.18 15.69 -14.56
C VAL A 339 -1.37 16.25 -15.33
N VAL A 340 -1.43 17.57 -15.42
CA VAL A 340 -2.47 18.30 -16.17
C VAL A 340 -2.23 18.09 -17.67
N ASN A 341 -3.31 17.98 -18.44
CA ASN A 341 -3.28 17.87 -19.92
C ASN A 341 -2.39 16.74 -20.46
N LEU A 342 -2.41 15.56 -19.81
CA LEU A 342 -1.73 14.36 -20.30
C LEU A 342 -2.73 13.31 -20.84
N PRO A 343 -3.18 13.45 -22.11
CA PRO A 343 -4.14 12.54 -22.73
C PRO A 343 -3.53 11.20 -23.15
N ASP A 344 -2.21 11.13 -23.31
CA ASP A 344 -1.48 9.93 -23.72
C ASP A 344 -0.20 9.78 -22.89
N PRO A 345 0.03 8.64 -22.22
CA PRO A 345 1.20 8.44 -21.39
C PRO A 345 2.53 8.48 -22.15
N ARG A 346 2.53 8.24 -23.47
CA ARG A 346 3.73 8.28 -24.31
C ARG A 346 4.31 9.69 -24.45
N LEU A 347 3.53 10.71 -24.10
CA LEU A 347 3.96 12.10 -24.11
C LEU A 347 4.73 12.48 -22.84
N ALA A 348 4.72 11.64 -21.80
CA ALA A 348 5.40 11.91 -20.55
C ALA A 348 6.64 11.02 -20.34
N VAL A 349 7.74 11.63 -19.91
CA VAL A 349 8.90 10.94 -19.34
C VAL A 349 9.15 11.51 -17.95
N VAL A 350 9.26 10.64 -16.95
CA VAL A 350 9.52 11.03 -15.57
C VAL A 350 10.97 10.74 -15.21
N TYR A 351 11.62 11.71 -14.57
CA TYR A 351 12.98 11.57 -14.05
C TYR A 351 12.94 11.67 -12.53
N VAL A 352 13.51 10.67 -11.85
CA VAL A 352 13.68 10.67 -10.38
C VAL A 352 15.16 10.82 -10.07
N THR A 353 15.54 11.93 -9.43
CA THR A 353 16.90 12.14 -8.95
C THR A 353 17.03 11.57 -7.54
N ARG A 354 17.93 10.60 -7.38
CA ARG A 354 18.22 9.91 -6.13
C ARG A 354 19.07 10.77 -5.20
N ALA A 355 19.20 10.33 -3.94
CA ALA A 355 20.04 10.99 -2.93
C ALA A 355 21.52 11.08 -3.33
N ASP A 356 22.03 10.10 -4.08
CA ASP A 356 23.41 10.05 -4.58
C ASP A 356 23.62 10.89 -5.87
N GLY A 357 22.56 11.56 -6.36
CA GLY A 357 22.57 12.35 -7.58
C GLY A 357 22.36 11.54 -8.87
N SER A 358 22.25 10.21 -8.79
CA SER A 358 21.88 9.40 -9.96
C SER A 358 20.45 9.73 -10.41
N VAL A 359 20.19 9.61 -11.72
CA VAL A 359 18.89 9.93 -12.32
C VAL A 359 18.29 8.66 -12.92
N GLN A 360 17.15 8.24 -12.37
CA GLN A 360 16.35 7.15 -12.90
C GLN A 360 15.34 7.72 -13.91
N THR A 361 15.35 7.21 -15.14
CA THR A 361 14.32 7.51 -16.15
C THR A 361 13.20 6.49 -16.05
N CYS A 362 11.97 6.97 -16.00
CA CYS A 362 10.76 6.18 -15.74
C CYS A 362 9.74 6.47 -16.83
N THR A 363 9.21 5.40 -17.46
CA THR A 363 8.19 5.51 -18.51
C THR A 363 7.16 4.41 -18.38
N VAL A 364 5.97 4.63 -18.94
CA VAL A 364 4.94 3.59 -19.03
C VAL A 364 5.40 2.42 -19.90
N ALA A 365 6.16 2.69 -20.96
CA ALA A 365 6.65 1.66 -21.89
C ALA A 365 7.58 0.63 -21.21
N ASN A 366 8.32 1.04 -20.18
CA ASN A 366 9.20 0.15 -19.42
C ASN A 366 8.47 -0.61 -18.29
N GLY A 367 7.20 -0.30 -18.02
CA GLY A 367 6.48 -0.82 -16.85
C GLY A 367 6.84 -0.13 -15.54
N ASP A 368 7.64 0.95 -15.59
CA ASP A 368 8.08 1.71 -14.42
C ASP A 368 7.02 2.70 -13.89
N ILE A 369 6.01 2.98 -14.71
CA ILE A 369 4.92 3.91 -14.41
C ILE A 369 3.60 3.27 -14.81
N ARG A 370 2.62 3.28 -13.91
CA ARG A 370 1.21 3.03 -14.24
C ARG A 370 0.51 4.35 -14.51
N TYR A 371 -0.13 4.46 -15.66
CA TYR A 371 -0.89 5.64 -16.07
C TYR A 371 -2.37 5.46 -15.79
N GLU A 372 -2.95 6.46 -15.14
CA GLU A 372 -4.38 6.64 -15.04
C GLU A 372 -4.80 7.89 -15.83
N PRO A 373 -5.73 7.77 -16.79
CA PRO A 373 -6.18 8.91 -17.58
C PRO A 373 -6.97 9.91 -16.73
N SER A 374 -7.03 11.15 -17.19
CA SER A 374 -7.89 12.19 -16.59
C SER A 374 -9.37 11.78 -16.60
N GLY A 375 -10.13 12.29 -15.63
CA GLY A 375 -11.58 12.18 -15.56
C GLY A 375 -12.23 13.56 -15.39
N ASP A 376 -13.56 13.60 -15.29
CA ASP A 376 -14.36 14.83 -15.31
C ASP A 376 -13.86 15.92 -14.34
N ASP A 377 -13.35 15.54 -13.16
CA ASP A 377 -12.81 16.45 -12.14
C ASP A 377 -11.40 16.05 -11.65
N ARG A 378 -10.61 15.33 -12.47
CA ARG A 378 -9.26 14.91 -12.08
C ARG A 378 -8.27 14.88 -13.23
N SER A 379 -7.07 15.40 -12.97
CA SER A 379 -5.92 15.28 -13.87
C SER A 379 -5.53 13.81 -14.09
N ALA A 380 -4.75 13.56 -15.14
CA ALA A 380 -4.12 12.25 -15.29
C ALA A 380 -3.13 12.02 -14.15
N ARG A 381 -2.92 10.77 -13.76
CA ARG A 381 -2.03 10.40 -12.65
C ARG A 381 -1.02 9.36 -13.10
N LEU A 382 0.24 9.59 -12.73
CA LEU A 382 1.35 8.67 -12.95
C LEU A 382 1.75 8.04 -11.61
N PHE A 383 1.59 6.73 -11.47
CA PHE A 383 2.02 5.97 -10.30
C PHE A 383 3.41 5.39 -10.53
N PHE A 384 4.32 5.61 -9.59
CA PHE A 384 5.68 5.05 -9.62
C PHE A 384 5.64 3.56 -9.28
N LEU A 385 6.33 2.73 -10.07
CA LEU A 385 6.41 1.28 -9.88
C LEU A 385 7.87 0.79 -9.92
N GLY A 386 8.10 -0.42 -9.41
CA GLY A 386 9.37 -1.13 -9.53
C GLY A 386 10.60 -0.28 -9.17
N PRO A 387 11.60 -0.15 -10.07
CA PRO A 387 12.83 0.61 -9.79
C PRO A 387 12.60 2.12 -9.72
N CYS A 388 11.42 2.61 -10.10
CA CYS A 388 11.04 4.01 -10.11
C CYS A 388 10.26 4.45 -8.89
N LEU A 389 9.95 3.54 -7.95
CA LEU A 389 9.42 3.91 -6.64
C LEU A 389 10.27 5.02 -6.01
N ARG A 390 9.57 6.00 -5.46
CA ARG A 390 10.15 7.14 -4.77
C ARG A 390 10.68 6.68 -3.41
N ARG A 391 11.84 7.19 -3.04
CA ARG A 391 12.54 6.85 -1.80
C ARG A 391 12.73 8.09 -0.95
N VAL A 392 12.83 7.87 0.35
CA VAL A 392 13.28 8.90 1.29
C VAL A 392 14.66 9.40 0.83
N GLY A 393 14.82 10.73 0.73
CA GLY A 393 16.05 11.36 0.26
C GLY A 393 16.15 11.57 -1.26
N ASP A 394 15.19 11.08 -2.07
CA ASP A 394 15.10 11.51 -3.48
C ASP A 394 14.97 13.03 -3.55
N THR A 395 15.84 13.68 -4.33
CA THR A 395 16.02 15.13 -4.31
C THR A 395 15.16 15.87 -5.33
N LYS A 396 14.72 15.19 -6.40
CA LYS A 396 13.93 15.80 -7.47
C LYS A 396 13.06 14.78 -8.20
N VAL A 397 11.84 15.20 -8.54
CA VAL A 397 11.04 14.59 -9.61
C VAL A 397 10.78 15.61 -10.69
N GLU A 398 11.08 15.25 -11.92
CA GLU A 398 10.83 16.06 -13.10
C GLU A 398 9.96 15.27 -14.08
N VAL A 399 8.76 15.77 -14.34
CA VAL A 399 7.87 15.24 -15.38
C VAL A 399 8.04 16.11 -16.62
N LYS A 400 8.59 15.53 -17.69
CA LYS A 400 8.65 16.20 -19.00
C LYS A 400 7.48 15.73 -19.85
N VAL A 401 6.64 16.68 -20.28
CA VAL A 401 5.50 16.43 -21.16
C VAL A 401 5.79 17.01 -22.53
N LEU A 402 5.53 16.24 -23.58
CA LEU A 402 5.56 16.68 -24.96
C LEU A 402 4.21 17.32 -25.32
N CYS A 403 4.25 18.58 -25.75
CA CYS A 403 3.12 19.30 -26.33
C CYS A 403 3.56 19.90 -27.67
N ALA A 404 2.60 20.31 -28.49
CA ALA A 404 2.89 21.20 -29.60
C ALA A 404 3.27 22.60 -29.07
N GLY A 405 4.09 23.30 -29.85
CA GLY A 405 4.65 24.60 -29.48
C GLY A 405 4.43 25.64 -30.56
#